data_AF-A0A1Z8VYY9-F1
#
_entry.id   AF-A0A1Z8VYY9-F1
#
_cell.length_a   1.000
_cell.length_b   1.000
_cell.length_c   1.000
_cell.angle_alpha   90.00
_cell.angle_beta   90.00
_cell.angle_gamma   90.00
#
_symmetry.space_group_name_H-M   'P 1'
#
loop_
_entity.id
_entity.type
_entity.pdbx_description
1 polymer ?
#
loop_
_entity_poly.entity_id
_entity_poly.type
_entity_poly.pdbx_seq_one_letter_code
_entity_poly.pdbx_strand_id
1 'polypeptide(L)'
;MKSLLRYPGGKTRALKHIIPYFPKDLTEIVSPFFGGGSIEIHYASQGVRVHGYEIFEPLVNFWQKVLDDPEQIAYLLETLFHPCSKDMFVQYQKKQNWSHMDKTHLLWKEYRACMFYALNRSSFSGATMSGGYSKQAAEGRFTKTSIERLRNFVCSSLTVKEADFKDSLAKHDDDTFIYADPPYHVDNPVLYGDRGSAHKGFDHIGFAEEIKKKNNWVLSYNPNPTILELYKDYEIVYPEWTYGMSADKTSKEILVLNVKEKTK
;
A
#
# COMPACT_ATOMS: atom_id res chain seq x y z
N MET A 1 -4.58 12.68 7.39
CA MET A 1 -3.77 12.77 6.14
C MET A 1 -4.29 11.77 5.10
N LYS A 2 -3.93 11.86 3.81
CA LYS A 2 -4.32 10.89 2.75
C LYS A 2 -3.09 10.37 2.03
N SER A 3 -3.18 9.16 1.47
CA SER A 3 -2.10 8.60 0.65
C SER A 3 -1.71 9.51 -0.52
N LEU A 4 -0.40 9.58 -0.78
CA LEU A 4 0.18 10.27 -1.92
C LEU A 4 -0.06 9.52 -3.23
N LEU A 5 -0.12 8.19 -3.15
CA LEU A 5 -0.25 7.32 -4.31
C LEU A 5 -1.71 6.98 -4.61
N ARG A 6 -1.98 6.71 -5.88
CA ARG A 6 -3.15 5.91 -6.27
C ARG A 6 -2.69 4.47 -6.33
N TYR A 7 -3.20 3.60 -5.47
CA TYR A 7 -2.81 2.20 -5.42
C TYR A 7 -4.03 1.30 -5.72
N PRO A 8 -3.89 0.28 -6.59
CA PRO A 8 -4.91 -0.76 -6.72
C PRO A 8 -5.26 -1.35 -5.36
N GLY A 9 -6.54 -1.61 -5.10
CA GLY A 9 -6.99 -2.10 -3.78
C GLY A 9 -7.00 -1.08 -2.64
N GLY A 10 -6.53 0.17 -2.86
CA GLY A 10 -6.39 1.17 -1.81
C GLY A 10 -7.69 1.48 -1.05
N LYS A 11 -7.62 1.39 0.29
CA LYS A 11 -8.76 1.45 1.21
C LYS A 11 -9.18 2.86 1.65
N THR A 12 -8.77 3.91 0.93
CA THR A 12 -9.10 5.30 1.31
C THR A 12 -10.60 5.56 1.39
N ARG A 13 -11.39 4.99 0.48
CA ARG A 13 -12.86 5.08 0.58
C ARG A 13 -13.38 4.23 1.73
N ALA A 14 -12.65 3.16 2.06
CA ALA A 14 -12.98 2.11 3.02
C ALA A 14 -12.69 2.30 4.48
N LEU A 15 -11.95 3.35 4.81
CA LEU A 15 -11.69 3.77 6.17
C LEU A 15 -12.92 3.71 7.08
N LYS A 16 -14.03 4.35 6.71
CA LYS A 16 -15.22 4.44 7.58
C LYS A 16 -15.94 3.11 7.86
N HIS A 17 -15.69 2.08 7.05
CA HIS A 17 -16.29 0.76 7.25
C HIS A 17 -15.31 -0.24 7.86
N ILE A 18 -14.00 -0.02 7.73
CA ILE A 18 -12.97 -0.94 8.26
C ILE A 18 -12.57 -0.54 9.68
N ILE A 19 -12.33 0.75 9.91
CA ILE A 19 -11.89 1.30 11.21
C ILE A 19 -12.82 0.96 12.39
N PRO A 20 -14.15 0.87 12.25
CA PRO A 20 -15.02 0.49 13.38
C PRO A 20 -14.69 -0.88 14.00
N TYR A 21 -14.00 -1.75 13.27
CA TYR A 21 -13.56 -3.06 13.75
C TYR A 21 -12.16 -3.04 14.39
N PHE A 22 -11.53 -1.88 14.49
CA PHE A 22 -10.20 -1.74 15.10
C PHE A 22 -10.35 -1.45 16.59
N PRO A 23 -9.34 -1.79 17.42
CA PRO A 23 -9.29 -1.33 18.81
C PRO A 23 -9.39 0.20 18.89
N LYS A 24 -10.09 0.72 19.91
CA LYS A 24 -10.30 2.17 20.08
C LYS A 24 -9.02 2.93 20.43
N ASP A 25 -8.17 2.33 21.26
CA ASP A 25 -6.96 2.96 21.80
C ASP A 25 -5.70 2.38 21.15
N LEU A 26 -5.61 2.48 19.82
CA LEU A 26 -4.42 2.04 19.09
C LEU A 26 -3.26 2.99 19.31
N THR A 27 -2.17 2.46 19.86
CA THR A 27 -0.88 3.16 19.98
C THR A 27 0.12 2.73 18.90
N GLU A 28 -0.10 1.54 18.32
CA GLU A 28 0.80 0.92 17.36
C GLU A 28 0.03 0.04 16.36
N ILE A 29 0.47 0.05 15.09
CA ILE A 29 -0.07 -0.79 14.01
C ILE A 29 1.08 -1.38 13.22
N VAL A 30 0.98 -2.67 12.92
CA VAL A 30 1.84 -3.36 11.96
C VAL A 30 1.02 -3.63 10.69
N SER A 31 1.58 -3.28 9.54
CA SER A 31 0.97 -3.55 8.23
C SER A 31 1.95 -4.33 7.36
N PRO A 32 1.80 -5.68 7.24
CA PRO A 32 2.69 -6.51 6.43
C PRO A 32 2.52 -6.30 4.91
N PHE A 33 1.46 -5.59 4.49
CA PHE A 33 1.13 -5.31 3.08
C PHE A 33 0.77 -3.83 2.92
N PHE A 34 1.76 -2.97 3.10
CA PHE A 34 1.56 -1.53 3.20
C PHE A 34 0.92 -0.93 1.95
N GLY A 35 1.38 -1.33 0.75
CA GLY A 35 0.86 -0.82 -0.51
C GLY A 35 0.80 0.71 -0.57
N GLY A 36 -0.43 1.24 -0.70
CA GLY A 36 -0.71 2.67 -0.71
C GLY A 36 -0.85 3.32 0.67
N GLY A 37 -0.90 2.56 1.77
CA GLY A 37 -0.93 3.08 3.14
C GLY A 37 -2.22 3.81 3.53
N SER A 38 -3.39 3.45 2.98
CA SER A 38 -4.63 4.20 3.22
C SER A 38 -5.04 4.28 4.69
N ILE A 39 -5.03 3.14 5.39
CA ILE A 39 -5.43 3.04 6.80
C ILE A 39 -4.29 3.49 7.70
N GLU A 40 -3.09 3.06 7.34
CA GLU A 40 -1.83 3.32 8.00
C GLU A 40 -1.57 4.82 8.12
N ILE A 41 -1.69 5.57 7.02
CA ILE A 41 -1.49 7.03 7.01
C ILE A 41 -2.58 7.75 7.81
N HIS A 42 -3.81 7.21 7.84
CA HIS A 42 -4.88 7.79 8.66
C HIS A 42 -4.51 7.76 10.15
N TYR A 43 -4.04 6.61 10.64
CA TYR A 43 -3.61 6.43 12.03
C TYR A 43 -2.28 7.11 12.35
N ALA A 44 -1.27 7.00 11.48
CA ALA A 44 0.01 7.67 11.67
C ALA A 44 -0.15 9.19 11.74
N SER A 45 -1.08 9.78 10.99
CA SER A 45 -1.39 11.21 11.09
C SER A 45 -2.08 11.64 12.39
N GLN A 46 -2.47 10.69 13.24
CA GLN A 46 -3.02 10.92 14.58
C GLN A 46 -2.00 10.57 15.69
N GLY A 47 -0.76 10.25 15.32
CA GLY A 47 0.33 9.95 16.27
C GLY A 47 0.52 8.47 16.58
N VAL A 48 -0.35 7.57 16.07
CA VAL A 48 -0.19 6.12 16.21
C VAL A 48 1.10 5.68 15.51
N ARG A 49 1.94 4.88 16.16
CA ARG A 49 3.15 4.34 15.53
C ARG A 49 2.75 3.29 14.49
N VAL A 50 3.22 3.45 13.25
CA VAL A 50 2.87 2.53 12.16
C VAL A 50 4.13 1.96 11.53
N HIS A 51 4.16 0.63 11.47
CA HIS A 51 5.20 -0.17 10.83
C HIS A 51 4.64 -0.78 9.55
N GLY A 52 4.88 -0.12 8.42
CA GLY A 52 4.55 -0.62 7.10
C GLY A 52 5.67 -1.52 6.55
N TYR A 53 5.27 -2.62 5.92
CA TYR A 53 6.15 -3.51 5.21
C TYR A 53 5.60 -3.81 3.82
N GLU A 54 6.50 -4.01 2.87
CA GLU A 54 6.14 -4.28 1.48
C GLU A 54 7.28 -5.05 0.81
N ILE A 55 6.96 -5.95 -0.10
CA ILE A 55 7.95 -6.76 -0.84
C ILE A 55 8.44 -6.04 -2.11
N PHE A 56 7.67 -5.08 -2.59
CA PHE A 56 7.99 -4.37 -3.82
C PHE A 56 8.94 -3.18 -3.56
N GLU A 57 10.25 -3.43 -3.71
CA GLU A 57 11.32 -2.46 -3.43
C GLU A 57 11.11 -1.07 -4.04
N PRO A 58 10.68 -0.89 -5.32
CA PRO A 58 10.48 0.46 -5.86
C PRO A 58 9.44 1.28 -5.09
N LEU A 59 8.41 0.63 -4.54
CA LEU A 59 7.40 1.26 -3.70
C LEU A 59 7.96 1.57 -2.31
N VAL A 60 8.75 0.67 -1.73
CA VAL A 60 9.45 0.90 -0.45
C VAL A 60 10.39 2.10 -0.58
N ASN A 61 11.22 2.14 -1.63
CA ASN A 61 12.14 3.24 -1.90
C ASN A 61 11.40 4.58 -2.02
N PHE A 62 10.26 4.61 -2.74
CA PHE A 62 9.43 5.82 -2.80
C PHE A 62 9.01 6.29 -1.41
N TRP A 63 8.42 5.41 -0.59
CA TRP A 63 7.94 5.79 0.72
C TRP A 63 9.07 6.22 1.65
N GLN A 64 10.19 5.49 1.67
CA GLN A 64 11.34 5.83 2.49
C GLN A 64 11.88 7.22 2.15
N LYS A 65 12.07 7.51 0.86
CA LYS A 65 12.60 8.80 0.40
C LYS A 65 11.66 9.97 0.68
N VAL A 66 10.34 9.76 0.54
CA VAL A 66 9.35 10.81 0.84
C VAL A 66 9.17 11.03 2.34
N LEU A 67 9.28 9.98 3.16
CA LEU A 67 9.21 10.12 4.62
C LEU A 67 10.47 10.76 5.22
N ASP A 68 11.62 10.58 4.56
CA ASP A 68 12.93 11.12 4.93
C ASP A 68 13.03 12.63 4.64
N ASP A 69 12.82 13.03 3.38
CA ASP A 69 12.86 14.44 2.96
C ASP A 69 11.81 14.71 1.85
N PRO A 70 10.54 14.98 2.22
CA PRO A 70 9.48 15.25 1.25
C PRO A 70 9.74 16.52 0.43
N GLU A 71 10.46 17.50 0.99
CA GLU A 71 10.73 18.77 0.34
C GLU A 71 11.74 18.60 -0.80
N GLN A 72 12.81 17.84 -0.57
CA GLN A 72 13.79 17.48 -1.59
C GLN A 72 13.14 16.69 -2.74
N ILE A 73 12.31 15.70 -2.42
CA ILE A 73 11.61 14.92 -3.47
C ILE A 73 10.66 15.80 -4.28
N ALA A 74 9.94 16.72 -3.64
CA ALA A 74 9.08 17.68 -4.34
C ALA A 74 9.88 18.63 -5.25
N TYR A 75 11.02 19.15 -4.76
CA TYR A 75 11.92 19.98 -5.54
C TYR A 75 12.45 19.25 -6.79
N LEU A 76 12.93 18.01 -6.63
CA LEU A 76 13.40 17.20 -7.75
C LEU A 76 12.27 16.92 -8.76
N LEU A 77 11.07 16.60 -8.27
CA LEU A 77 9.89 16.38 -9.12
C LEU A 77 9.58 17.59 -9.99
N GLU A 78 9.54 18.79 -9.41
CA GLU A 78 9.24 20.03 -10.12
C GLU A 78 10.31 20.41 -11.15
N THR A 79 11.57 20.17 -10.83
CA THR A 79 12.71 20.64 -11.64
C THR A 79 13.10 19.67 -12.75
N LEU A 80 12.96 18.36 -12.52
CA LEU A 80 13.52 17.33 -13.41
C LEU A 80 12.49 16.34 -13.97
N PHE A 81 11.37 16.10 -13.28
CA PHE A 81 10.48 14.98 -13.63
C PHE A 81 9.07 15.39 -14.07
N HIS A 82 8.64 16.63 -13.80
CA HIS A 82 7.33 17.16 -14.16
C HIS A 82 7.42 18.15 -15.34
N PRO A 83 6.56 18.03 -16.37
CA PRO A 83 5.57 16.99 -16.59
C PRO A 83 6.19 15.68 -17.08
N CYS A 84 5.45 14.57 -17.02
CA CYS A 84 5.90 13.26 -17.52
C CYS A 84 5.25 12.95 -18.87
N SER A 85 6.06 12.80 -19.92
CA SER A 85 5.65 12.40 -21.27
C SER A 85 5.60 10.87 -21.39
N LYS A 86 5.02 10.35 -22.46
CA LYS A 86 4.99 8.90 -22.73
C LYS A 86 6.40 8.31 -22.84
N ASP A 87 7.34 9.01 -23.48
CA ASP A 87 8.71 8.51 -23.63
C ASP A 87 9.46 8.52 -22.29
N MET A 88 9.30 9.59 -21.51
CA MET A 88 9.83 9.63 -20.14
C MET A 88 9.25 8.51 -19.28
N PHE A 89 7.95 8.25 -19.37
CA PHE A 89 7.28 7.16 -18.66
C PHE A 89 7.94 5.80 -18.98
N VAL A 90 8.16 5.48 -20.26
CA VAL A 90 8.81 4.22 -20.66
C VAL A 90 10.25 4.13 -20.13
N GLN A 91 10.99 5.24 -20.16
CA GLN A 91 12.36 5.29 -19.62
C GLN A 91 12.38 5.12 -18.10
N TYR A 92 11.44 5.75 -17.39
CA TYR A 92 11.31 5.63 -15.94
C TYR A 92 10.98 4.20 -15.52
N GLN A 93 10.10 3.48 -16.24
CA GLN A 93 9.86 2.05 -15.97
C GLN A 93 11.15 1.24 -16.08
N LYS A 94 11.94 1.42 -17.16
CA LYS A 94 13.21 0.69 -17.32
C LYS A 94 14.21 1.00 -16.20
N LYS A 95 14.31 2.27 -15.80
CA LYS A 95 15.27 2.75 -14.80
C LYS A 95 14.94 2.33 -13.38
N GLN A 96 13.69 1.95 -13.07
CA GLN A 96 13.35 1.44 -11.73
C GLN A 96 14.17 0.21 -11.34
N ASN A 97 14.49 -0.64 -12.32
CA ASN A 97 15.26 -1.87 -12.11
C ASN A 97 16.79 -1.63 -12.10
N TRP A 98 17.26 -0.39 -12.22
CA TRP A 98 18.69 -0.07 -12.21
C TRP A 98 19.21 0.14 -10.78
N SER A 99 19.08 -0.89 -9.94
CA SER A 99 19.54 -0.84 -8.54
C SER A 99 21.07 -0.79 -8.39
N HIS A 100 21.84 -1.19 -9.41
CA HIS A 100 23.29 -1.07 -9.41
C HIS A 100 23.78 0.38 -9.22
N MET A 101 22.98 1.36 -9.65
CA MET A 101 23.27 2.78 -9.51
C MET A 101 23.05 3.32 -8.09
N ASP A 102 22.32 2.59 -7.22
CA ASP A 102 22.08 3.00 -5.83
C ASP A 102 23.38 3.17 -5.03
N LYS A 103 24.46 2.49 -5.44
CA LYS A 103 25.77 2.54 -4.79
C LYS A 103 26.72 3.55 -5.43
N THR A 104 26.45 3.99 -6.65
CA THR A 104 27.41 4.74 -7.48
C THR A 104 26.94 6.15 -7.80
N HIS A 105 25.64 6.44 -7.67
CA HIS A 105 25.10 7.77 -7.93
C HIS A 105 24.35 8.29 -6.70
N LEU A 106 24.87 9.39 -6.15
CA LEU A 106 24.49 9.92 -4.83
C LEU A 106 22.98 10.10 -4.64
N LEU A 107 22.29 10.66 -5.63
CA LEU A 107 20.84 10.95 -5.56
C LEU A 107 19.97 9.89 -6.27
N TRP A 108 20.52 8.70 -6.55
CA TRP A 108 19.82 7.77 -7.42
C TRP A 108 18.53 7.22 -6.79
N LYS A 109 18.52 6.98 -5.47
CA LYS A 109 17.33 6.52 -4.76
C LYS A 109 16.23 7.56 -4.77
N GLU A 110 16.58 8.83 -4.59
CA GLU A 110 15.69 9.99 -4.68
C GLU A 110 15.13 10.10 -6.10
N TYR A 111 15.96 9.94 -7.13
CA TYR A 111 15.52 9.93 -8.52
C TYR A 111 14.58 8.76 -8.81
N ARG A 112 14.86 7.55 -8.30
CA ARG A 112 13.95 6.39 -8.42
C ARG A 112 12.61 6.68 -7.72
N ALA A 113 12.60 7.35 -6.57
CA ALA A 113 11.37 7.79 -5.91
C ALA A 113 10.58 8.80 -6.76
N CYS A 114 11.24 9.81 -7.34
CA CYS A 114 10.60 10.76 -8.25
C CYS A 114 10.03 10.08 -9.51
N MET A 115 10.79 9.16 -10.11
CA MET A 115 10.33 8.34 -11.23
C MET A 115 9.11 7.51 -10.85
N PHE A 116 9.10 6.88 -9.67
CA PHE A 116 7.99 6.06 -9.20
C PHE A 116 6.71 6.91 -9.04
N TYR A 117 6.83 8.10 -8.46
CA TYR A 117 5.71 9.03 -8.34
C TYR A 117 5.20 9.48 -9.72
N ALA A 118 6.09 9.87 -10.62
CA ALA A 118 5.73 10.22 -12.00
C ALA A 118 4.99 9.08 -12.71
N LEU A 119 5.47 7.83 -12.57
CA LEU A 119 4.79 6.64 -13.09
C LEU A 119 3.40 6.47 -12.47
N ASN A 120 3.26 6.60 -11.14
CA ASN A 120 1.98 6.45 -10.46
C ASN A 120 0.96 7.50 -10.92
N ARG A 121 1.39 8.76 -11.02
CA ARG A 121 0.53 9.87 -11.39
C ARG A 121 0.20 9.89 -12.88
N SER A 122 1.03 9.29 -13.74
CA SER A 122 0.83 9.24 -15.19
C SER A 122 0.34 7.89 -15.76
N SER A 123 0.23 6.82 -14.96
CA SER A 123 -0.24 5.50 -15.41
C SER A 123 -1.76 5.33 -15.28
N PHE A 124 -2.38 4.47 -16.10
CA PHE A 124 -3.76 4.03 -15.85
C PHE A 124 -3.91 3.46 -14.44
N SER A 125 -4.92 3.93 -13.71
CA SER A 125 -5.24 3.51 -12.33
C SER A 125 -4.11 3.58 -11.29
N GLY A 126 -2.96 4.19 -11.61
CA GLY A 126 -1.80 4.21 -10.70
C GLY A 126 -0.97 2.93 -10.71
N ALA A 127 -1.12 2.07 -11.73
CA ALA A 127 -0.49 0.75 -11.79
C ALA A 127 1.03 0.77 -12.10
N THR A 128 1.69 1.93 -12.12
CA THR A 128 3.16 2.09 -12.20
C THR A 128 3.86 1.17 -13.22
N MET A 129 4.49 0.09 -12.76
CA MET A 129 5.25 -0.90 -13.54
C MET A 129 4.36 -1.90 -14.28
N SER A 130 3.14 -2.10 -13.79
CA SER A 130 2.14 -3.01 -14.36
C SER A 130 1.18 -2.30 -15.34
N GLY A 131 1.17 -0.97 -15.36
CA GLY A 131 0.27 -0.16 -16.18
C GLY A 131 0.95 0.58 -17.33
N GLY A 132 0.14 0.97 -18.32
CA GLY A 132 0.57 1.85 -19.40
C GLY A 132 0.42 3.34 -19.08
N TYR A 133 1.10 4.19 -19.85
CA TYR A 133 0.95 5.64 -19.81
C TYR A 133 -0.47 6.08 -20.18
N SER A 134 -1.01 7.05 -19.44
CA SER A 134 -2.29 7.70 -19.69
C SER A 134 -2.10 9.21 -19.74
N LYS A 135 -2.37 9.83 -20.91
CA LYS A 135 -2.26 11.28 -21.07
C LYS A 135 -3.18 12.03 -20.09
N GLN A 136 -4.43 11.58 -19.96
CA GLN A 136 -5.40 12.12 -19.01
C GLN A 136 -4.90 12.03 -17.56
N ALA A 137 -4.22 10.93 -17.20
CA ALA A 137 -3.60 10.78 -15.89
C ALA A 137 -2.47 11.79 -15.67
N ALA A 138 -1.53 11.86 -16.62
CA ALA A 138 -0.39 12.75 -16.53
C ALA A 138 -0.85 14.21 -16.34
N GLU A 139 -1.83 14.66 -17.15
CA GLU A 139 -2.35 16.02 -17.10
C GLU A 139 -3.25 16.28 -15.88
N GLY A 140 -4.07 15.31 -15.48
CA GLY A 140 -5.06 15.49 -14.41
C GLY A 140 -4.61 15.08 -13.01
N ARG A 141 -3.51 14.32 -12.88
CA ARG A 141 -3.04 13.78 -11.60
C ARG A 141 -1.59 14.11 -11.28
N PHE A 142 -0.69 14.22 -12.26
CA PHE A 142 0.66 14.68 -12.01
C PHE A 142 0.71 16.20 -12.13
N THR A 143 0.15 16.91 -11.15
CA THR A 143 -0.04 18.37 -11.18
C THR A 143 0.82 19.04 -10.13
N LYS A 144 1.06 20.36 -10.24
CA LYS A 144 1.75 21.14 -9.20
C LYS A 144 1.13 20.95 -7.82
N THR A 145 -0.21 20.93 -7.73
CA THR A 145 -0.92 20.66 -6.46
C THR A 145 -0.63 19.27 -5.90
N SER A 146 -0.45 18.25 -6.74
CA SER A 146 -0.12 16.92 -6.23
C SER A 146 1.33 16.81 -5.78
N ILE A 147 2.25 17.59 -6.35
CA ILE A 147 3.63 17.73 -5.86
C ILE A 147 3.67 18.53 -4.56
N GLU A 148 2.90 19.63 -4.46
CA GLU A 148 2.81 20.42 -3.23
C GLU A 148 2.24 19.62 -2.06
N ARG A 149 1.25 18.75 -2.33
CA ARG A 149 0.76 17.80 -1.32
C ARG A 149 1.85 16.82 -0.87
N LEU A 150 2.75 16.41 -1.76
CA LEU A 150 3.90 15.57 -1.42
C LEU A 150 4.91 16.36 -0.57
N ARG A 151 5.21 17.61 -0.95
CA ARG A 151 6.11 18.52 -0.21
C ARG A 151 5.72 18.64 1.26
N ASN A 152 4.43 18.71 1.54
CA ASN A 152 3.89 18.87 2.89
C ASN A 152 3.57 17.54 3.61
N PHE A 153 4.05 16.39 3.08
CA PHE A 153 3.75 15.09 3.65
C PHE A 153 4.70 14.77 4.82
N VAL A 154 4.41 15.31 6.00
CA VAL A 154 5.16 15.03 7.24
C VAL A 154 4.41 14.01 8.09
N CYS A 155 4.92 12.79 8.17
CA CYS A 155 4.28 11.68 8.89
C CYS A 155 5.29 10.91 9.74
N SER A 156 5.78 11.52 10.81
CA SER A 156 6.89 11.00 11.64
C SER A 156 6.58 9.69 12.35
N SER A 157 5.30 9.37 12.59
CA SER A 157 4.89 8.11 13.20
C SER A 157 4.82 6.94 12.20
N LEU A 158 5.10 7.16 10.92
CA LEU A 158 5.07 6.13 9.89
C LEU A 158 6.48 5.71 9.48
N THR A 159 6.71 4.40 9.45
CA THR A 159 7.90 3.78 8.84
C THR A 159 7.47 2.79 7.75
N VAL A 160 8.26 2.69 6.68
CA VAL A 160 8.05 1.68 5.62
C VAL A 160 9.36 0.96 5.34
N LYS A 161 9.36 -0.38 5.37
CA LYS A 161 10.55 -1.22 5.18
C LYS A 161 10.28 -2.36 4.19
N GLU A 162 11.32 -2.80 3.53
CA GLU A 162 11.25 -3.99 2.68
C GLU A 162 11.30 -5.24 3.56
N ALA A 163 10.25 -6.06 3.49
CA ALA A 163 10.16 -7.37 4.12
C ALA A 163 8.95 -8.13 3.57
N ASP A 164 9.01 -9.46 3.57
CA ASP A 164 7.82 -10.28 3.36
C ASP A 164 6.96 -10.36 4.63
N PHE A 165 5.80 -11.03 4.52
CA PHE A 165 4.88 -11.18 5.65
C PHE A 165 5.47 -12.03 6.79
N LYS A 166 6.33 -13.03 6.50
CA LYS A 166 6.90 -13.90 7.53
C LYS A 166 7.87 -13.08 8.40
N ASP A 167 8.77 -12.36 7.75
CA ASP A 167 9.76 -11.51 8.39
C ASP A 167 9.14 -10.31 9.09
N SER A 168 8.12 -9.68 8.50
CA SER A 168 7.44 -8.54 9.11
C SER A 168 6.65 -8.96 10.34
N LEU A 169 5.89 -10.06 10.30
CA LEU A 169 5.14 -10.55 11.44
C LEU A 169 6.06 -11.03 12.58
N ALA A 170 7.19 -11.68 12.27
CA ALA A 170 8.14 -12.16 13.27
C ALA A 170 8.86 -11.05 14.04
N LYS A 171 8.89 -9.82 13.52
CA LYS A 171 9.57 -8.66 14.15
C LYS A 171 8.78 -8.00 15.28
N HIS A 172 7.52 -8.40 15.49
CA HIS A 172 6.62 -7.77 16.45
C HIS A 172 6.01 -8.79 17.39
N ASP A 173 5.66 -8.33 18.58
CA ASP A 173 5.03 -9.16 19.61
C ASP A 173 3.68 -9.72 19.13
N ASP A 174 3.26 -10.84 19.71
CA ASP A 174 2.04 -11.52 19.29
C ASP A 174 0.75 -10.72 19.56
N ASP A 175 0.83 -9.72 20.44
CA ASP A 175 -0.29 -8.88 20.84
C ASP A 175 -0.35 -7.52 20.12
N THR A 176 0.68 -7.16 19.37
CA THR A 176 0.69 -5.93 18.58
C THR A 176 -0.42 -5.99 17.53
N PHE A 177 -1.20 -4.90 17.41
CA PHE A 177 -2.29 -4.86 16.44
C PHE A 177 -1.76 -4.89 15.01
N ILE A 178 -2.27 -5.83 14.22
CA ILE A 178 -1.92 -5.98 12.81
C ILE A 178 -3.13 -5.66 11.94
N TYR A 179 -2.96 -4.77 10.97
CA TYR A 179 -3.89 -4.64 9.85
C TYR A 179 -3.23 -5.22 8.60
N ALA A 180 -3.82 -6.25 8.01
CA ALA A 180 -3.28 -6.85 6.80
C ALA A 180 -4.29 -6.77 5.64
N ASP A 181 -3.80 -6.24 4.51
CA ASP A 181 -4.54 -6.19 3.24
C ASP A 181 -3.74 -6.96 2.17
N PRO A 182 -3.61 -8.29 2.30
CA PRO A 182 -2.85 -9.11 1.38
C PRO A 182 -3.42 -9.07 -0.05
N PRO A 183 -2.62 -9.47 -1.05
CA PRO A 183 -3.13 -9.64 -2.41
C PRO A 183 -4.32 -10.62 -2.45
N TYR A 184 -5.39 -10.25 -3.17
CA TYR A 184 -6.63 -11.03 -3.24
C TYR A 184 -6.44 -12.35 -3.97
N HIS A 185 -7.12 -13.42 -3.55
CA HIS A 185 -7.02 -14.71 -4.22
C HIS A 185 -7.86 -14.68 -5.51
N VAL A 186 -7.20 -14.36 -6.62
CA VAL A 186 -7.80 -14.17 -7.95
C VAL A 186 -6.92 -14.79 -9.03
N ASP A 187 -7.53 -15.20 -10.13
CA ASP A 187 -6.81 -15.77 -11.27
C ASP A 187 -6.03 -14.67 -12.02
N ASN A 188 -4.80 -14.99 -12.43
CA ASN A 188 -3.93 -14.16 -13.26
C ASN A 188 -3.75 -12.71 -12.75
N PRO A 189 -3.24 -12.52 -11.53
CA PRO A 189 -3.03 -11.18 -11.02
C PRO A 189 -1.90 -10.46 -11.77
N VAL A 190 -2.17 -9.24 -12.22
CA VAL A 190 -1.21 -8.42 -12.97
C VAL A 190 -0.96 -7.04 -12.35
N LEU A 191 -1.65 -6.69 -11.26
CA LEU A 191 -1.73 -5.30 -10.78
C LEU A 191 -0.62 -4.86 -9.83
N TYR A 192 -0.05 -5.76 -9.03
CA TYR A 192 0.94 -5.43 -8.01
C TYR A 192 2.36 -5.76 -8.44
N GLY A 193 3.31 -4.88 -8.13
CA GLY A 193 4.71 -5.02 -8.55
C GLY A 193 4.94 -4.76 -10.05
N ASP A 194 5.93 -5.45 -10.62
CA ASP A 194 6.20 -5.45 -12.06
C ASP A 194 5.43 -6.62 -12.71
N ARG A 195 4.31 -6.28 -13.37
CA ARG A 195 3.41 -7.22 -14.06
C ARG A 195 2.93 -8.37 -13.18
N GLY A 196 2.55 -8.06 -11.94
CA GLY A 196 2.01 -9.01 -10.98
C GLY A 196 3.06 -9.70 -10.10
N SER A 197 4.34 -9.32 -10.17
CA SER A 197 5.42 -9.96 -9.40
C SER A 197 5.18 -9.98 -7.89
N ALA A 198 4.42 -9.03 -7.35
CA ALA A 198 4.10 -8.95 -5.92
C ALA A 198 2.79 -9.68 -5.54
N HIS A 199 2.21 -10.48 -6.44
CA HIS A 199 0.93 -11.16 -6.24
C HIS A 199 0.92 -12.58 -6.83
N LYS A 200 1.52 -12.78 -8.00
CA LYS A 200 1.62 -14.10 -8.63
C LYS A 200 2.30 -15.09 -7.68
N GLY A 201 1.62 -16.18 -7.37
CA GLY A 201 2.13 -17.21 -6.46
C GLY A 201 2.13 -16.81 -4.99
N PHE A 202 1.35 -15.81 -4.59
CA PHE A 202 1.22 -15.44 -3.18
C PHE A 202 0.74 -16.64 -2.33
N ASP A 203 1.47 -16.93 -1.26
CA ASP A 203 1.23 -18.06 -0.37
C ASP A 203 0.14 -17.73 0.66
N HIS A 204 -1.12 -17.86 0.24
CA HIS A 204 -2.28 -17.62 1.09
C HIS A 204 -2.34 -18.52 2.32
N ILE A 205 -1.92 -19.78 2.18
CA ILE A 205 -1.93 -20.77 3.26
C ILE A 205 -0.85 -20.43 4.28
N GLY A 206 0.39 -20.20 3.82
CA GLY A 206 1.49 -19.79 4.69
C GLY A 206 1.22 -18.45 5.38
N PHE A 207 0.57 -17.49 4.71
CA PHE A 207 0.15 -16.26 5.38
C PHE A 207 -0.88 -16.54 6.50
N ALA A 208 -1.88 -17.38 6.23
CA ALA A 208 -2.86 -17.76 7.24
C ALA A 208 -2.20 -18.50 8.44
N GLU A 209 -1.23 -19.37 8.19
CA GLU A 209 -0.48 -20.06 9.23
C GLU A 209 0.32 -19.10 10.12
N GLU A 210 0.99 -18.10 9.53
CA GLU A 210 1.76 -17.12 10.30
C GLU A 210 0.87 -16.13 11.06
N ILE A 211 -0.16 -15.57 10.42
CA ILE A 211 -1.00 -14.55 11.06
C ILE A 211 -1.84 -15.12 12.21
N LYS A 212 -2.25 -16.39 12.13
CA LYS A 212 -2.99 -17.06 13.21
C LYS A 212 -2.17 -17.33 14.47
N LYS A 213 -0.83 -17.20 14.40
CA LYS A 213 0.04 -17.22 15.60
C LYS A 213 -0.03 -15.89 16.38
N LYS A 214 -0.57 -14.84 15.76
CA LYS A 214 -0.78 -13.52 16.35
C LYS A 214 -2.19 -13.42 16.94
N ASN A 215 -2.33 -12.61 17.97
CA ASN A 215 -3.53 -12.54 18.81
C ASN A 215 -4.41 -11.31 18.57
N ASN A 216 -3.99 -10.38 17.70
CA ASN A 216 -4.66 -9.11 17.55
C ASN A 216 -4.55 -8.57 16.12
N TRP A 217 -5.55 -8.86 15.27
CA TRP A 217 -5.51 -8.46 13.88
C TRP A 217 -6.88 -8.27 13.23
N VAL A 218 -6.88 -7.50 12.15
CA VAL A 218 -7.98 -7.38 11.18
C VAL A 218 -7.42 -7.62 9.78
N LEU A 219 -8.04 -8.53 9.03
CA LEU A 219 -7.69 -8.81 7.64
C LEU A 219 -8.73 -8.21 6.70
N SER A 220 -8.27 -7.73 5.55
CA SER A 220 -9.12 -7.36 4.41
C SER A 220 -8.85 -8.32 3.26
N TYR A 221 -9.89 -8.97 2.75
CA TYR A 221 -9.78 -10.02 1.72
C TYR A 221 -10.96 -10.00 0.74
N ASN A 222 -10.81 -10.61 -0.44
CA ASN A 222 -11.98 -11.02 -1.24
C ASN A 222 -12.65 -12.30 -0.67
N PRO A 223 -13.98 -12.47 -0.81
CA PRO A 223 -14.71 -13.66 -0.36
C PRO A 223 -14.47 -14.89 -1.27
N ASN A 224 -13.21 -15.32 -1.40
CA ASN A 224 -12.84 -16.53 -2.12
C ASN A 224 -13.11 -17.76 -1.23
N PRO A 225 -13.66 -18.89 -1.76
CA PRO A 225 -13.92 -20.09 -0.97
C PRO A 225 -12.72 -20.61 -0.16
N THR A 226 -11.52 -20.54 -0.73
CA THR A 226 -10.28 -20.93 -0.04
C THR A 226 -10.02 -20.05 1.18
N ILE A 227 -10.25 -18.74 1.05
CA ILE A 227 -10.04 -17.77 2.13
C ILE A 227 -11.10 -17.96 3.22
N LEU A 228 -12.37 -18.14 2.83
CA LEU A 228 -13.45 -18.41 3.76
C LEU A 228 -13.19 -19.70 4.58
N GLU A 229 -12.69 -20.75 3.94
CA GLU A 229 -12.30 -21.99 4.63
C GLU A 229 -11.09 -21.78 5.55
N LEU A 230 -10.06 -21.05 5.11
CA LEU A 230 -8.88 -20.76 5.93
C LEU A 230 -9.25 -20.02 7.21
N TYR A 231 -10.28 -19.17 7.21
CA TYR A 231 -10.64 -18.35 8.37
C TYR A 231 -12.03 -18.66 8.95
N LYS A 232 -12.57 -19.86 8.70
CA LYS A 232 -13.92 -20.25 9.13
C LYS A 232 -14.19 -20.18 10.64
N ASP A 233 -13.13 -20.28 11.45
CA ASP A 233 -13.20 -20.26 12.92
C ASP A 233 -13.10 -18.83 13.49
N TYR A 234 -13.00 -17.81 12.63
CA TYR A 234 -12.94 -16.40 13.00
C TYR A 234 -14.22 -15.67 12.60
N GLU A 235 -14.48 -14.51 13.21
CA GLU A 235 -15.60 -13.66 12.80
C GLU A 235 -15.32 -13.08 11.41
N ILE A 236 -16.24 -13.33 10.46
CA ILE A 236 -16.19 -12.81 9.09
C ILE A 236 -17.31 -11.80 8.88
N VAL A 237 -16.94 -10.57 8.56
CA VAL A 237 -17.86 -9.46 8.33
C VAL A 237 -17.86 -9.09 6.85
N TYR A 238 -19.04 -8.78 6.32
CA TYR A 238 -19.22 -8.26 4.96
C TYR A 238 -19.52 -6.76 5.05
N PRO A 239 -18.52 -5.87 4.96
CA PRO A 239 -18.77 -4.44 5.00
C PRO A 239 -19.64 -4.04 3.79
N GLU A 240 -20.71 -3.27 4.02
CA GLU A 240 -21.58 -2.83 2.94
C GLU A 240 -20.89 -1.77 2.05
N TRP A 241 -20.43 -2.20 0.87
CA TRP A 241 -19.85 -1.35 -0.17
C TRP A 241 -20.76 -1.25 -1.39
N THR A 242 -21.55 -0.18 -1.52
CA THR A 242 -22.15 0.16 -2.81
C THR A 242 -21.11 0.79 -3.73
N TYR A 243 -20.31 -0.04 -4.40
CA TYR A 243 -19.59 0.41 -5.61
C TYR A 243 -20.59 0.44 -6.78
N GLY A 244 -21.24 1.60 -6.98
CA GLY A 244 -21.90 2.06 -8.22
C GLY A 244 -22.79 1.09 -9.02
N MET A 245 -24.08 1.43 -9.14
CA MET A 245 -25.07 0.99 -10.17
C MET A 245 -25.04 -0.47 -10.69
N SER A 246 -24.49 -1.42 -9.93
CA SER A 246 -24.55 -2.85 -10.23
C SER A 246 -25.68 -3.47 -9.40
N ALA A 247 -26.53 -4.28 -10.04
CA ALA A 247 -27.61 -5.03 -9.38
C ALA A 247 -27.08 -6.15 -8.46
N ASP A 248 -25.78 -6.47 -8.56
CA ASP A 248 -25.12 -7.45 -7.71
C ASP A 248 -24.71 -6.82 -6.37
N LYS A 249 -25.37 -7.27 -5.30
CA LYS A 249 -25.16 -6.81 -3.91
C LYS A 249 -24.10 -7.61 -3.16
N THR A 250 -23.41 -8.56 -3.81
CA THR A 250 -22.33 -9.30 -3.16
C THR A 250 -21.16 -8.36 -2.85
N SER A 251 -20.83 -8.22 -1.57
CA SER A 251 -19.64 -7.47 -1.17
C SER A 251 -18.42 -8.15 -1.79
N LYS A 252 -17.59 -7.36 -2.47
CA LYS A 252 -16.32 -7.83 -3.06
C LYS A 252 -15.21 -7.97 -2.01
N GLU A 253 -15.54 -7.70 -0.76
CA GLU A 253 -14.60 -7.63 0.35
C GLU A 253 -15.22 -8.20 1.62
N ILE A 254 -14.40 -8.91 2.37
CA ILE A 254 -14.68 -9.39 3.72
C ILE A 254 -13.63 -8.84 4.66
N LEU A 255 -14.03 -8.67 5.91
CA LEU A 255 -13.12 -8.49 7.02
C LEU A 255 -13.11 -9.76 7.85
N VAL A 256 -11.91 -10.22 8.21
CA VAL A 256 -11.75 -11.32 9.17
C VAL A 256 -11.17 -10.73 10.44
N LEU A 257 -11.81 -10.99 11.57
CA LEU A 257 -11.51 -10.34 12.84
C LEU A 257 -10.92 -11.34 13.85
N ASN A 258 -9.82 -10.93 14.46
CA ASN A 258 -9.27 -11.53 15.69
C ASN A 258 -8.80 -10.39 16.59
N VAL A 259 -9.74 -9.64 17.16
CA VAL A 259 -9.44 -8.42 17.89
C VAL A 259 -9.57 -8.69 19.38
N LYS A 260 -8.53 -8.40 20.16
CA LYS A 260 -8.63 -8.42 21.61
C LYS A 260 -9.57 -7.31 22.07
N GLU A 261 -10.73 -7.66 22.60
CA GLU A 261 -11.46 -6.74 23.45
C GLU A 261 -10.62 -6.50 24.71
N LYS A 262 -10.22 -5.26 24.98
CA LYS A 262 -9.72 -4.93 26.32
C LYS A 262 -10.88 -5.18 27.27
N THR A 263 -10.75 -6.22 28.08
CA THR A 263 -11.57 -6.40 29.28
C THR A 263 -11.44 -5.10 30.07
N LYS A 264 -12.58 -4.42 30.29
CA LYS A 264 -12.64 -3.19 31.09
C LYS A 264 -12.13 -3.43 32.50
#